data_AF-A0A7V9V0V4-F1
#
_entry.id   AF-A0A7V9V0V4-F1
#
_cell.length_a   1.000
_cell.length_b   1.000
_cell.length_c   1.000
_cell.angle_alpha   90.00
_cell.angle_beta   90.00
_cell.angle_gamma   90.00
#
_symmetry.space_group_name_H-M   'P 1'
#
loop_
_entity.id
_entity.type
_entity.pdbx_description
1 polymer ?
#
loop_
_entity_poly.entity_id
_entity_poly.type
_entity_poly.pdbx_seq_one_letter_code
_entity_poly.pdbx_strand_id
1 'polypeptide(L)'
;MPFGISIPELLILLVVLLLVFGAKRLPEMGRSLGKGMREFKDSVTGADEAMATTPMDQVPHELPPELPSAPEPRAEPRSEAEDAERETVR
;
A
#
# COMPACT_ATOMS: atom_id res chain seq x y z
N MET A 1 -16.59 -4.62 -37.33
CA MET A 1 -17.55 -5.05 -36.29
C MET A 1 -17.90 -3.82 -35.45
N PRO A 2 -19.19 -3.45 -35.30
CA PRO A 2 -19.57 -2.18 -34.70
C PRO A 2 -19.68 -2.29 -33.17
N PHE A 3 -18.57 -2.51 -32.47
CA PHE A 3 -18.46 -2.35 -31.01
C PHE A 3 -17.03 -1.93 -30.65
N GLY A 4 -16.57 -0.85 -31.26
CA GLY A 4 -15.32 -0.21 -30.91
C GLY A 4 -15.59 1.06 -30.13
N ILE A 5 -16.29 0.97 -28.99
CA ILE A 5 -16.34 2.11 -28.06
C ILE A 5 -14.91 2.32 -27.61
N SER A 6 -14.29 3.30 -28.23
CA SER A 6 -12.91 3.63 -28.00
C SER A 6 -12.86 4.42 -26.70
N ILE A 7 -11.79 4.26 -25.92
CA ILE A 7 -11.58 5.03 -24.67
C ILE A 7 -11.89 6.53 -24.82
N PRO A 8 -11.58 7.21 -25.95
CA PRO A 8 -11.95 8.61 -26.17
C PRO A 8 -13.46 8.88 -26.16
N GLU A 9 -14.27 8.01 -26.75
CA GLU A 9 -15.73 8.19 -26.84
C GLU A 9 -16.36 8.03 -25.45
N LEU A 10 -15.88 7.06 -24.67
CA LEU A 10 -16.29 6.89 -23.27
C LEU A 10 -15.90 8.11 -22.41
N LEU A 11 -14.71 8.68 -22.63
CA LEU A 11 -14.27 9.90 -21.96
C LEU A 11 -15.18 11.10 -22.27
N ILE A 12 -15.57 11.28 -23.54
CA ILE A 12 -16.50 12.35 -23.94
C ILE A 12 -17.85 12.17 -23.24
N LEU A 13 -18.40 10.95 -23.24
CA LEU A 13 -19.66 10.66 -22.54
C LEU A 13 -19.54 10.93 -21.04
N LEU A 14 -18.43 10.53 -20.42
CA LEU A 14 -18.13 10.80 -19.02
C LEU A 14 -18.12 12.31 -18.75
N VAL A 15 -17.43 13.11 -19.56
CA VAL A 15 -17.40 14.58 -19.42
C VAL A 15 -18.80 15.19 -19.51
N VAL A 16 -19.64 14.74 -20.46
CA VAL A 16 -21.04 15.19 -20.55
C VAL A 16 -21.81 14.84 -19.27
N LEU A 17 -21.61 13.64 -18.73
CA LEU A 17 -22.24 13.21 -17.48
C LEU A 17 -21.75 14.06 -16.29
N LEU A 18 -20.45 14.41 -16.25
CA LEU A 18 -19.89 15.31 -15.25
C LEU A 18 -20.44 16.73 -15.37
N LEU A 19 -20.78 17.20 -16.58
CA LEU A 19 -21.41 18.52 -16.75
C LEU A 19 -22.85 18.54 -16.23
N VAL A 20 -23.61 17.47 -16.48
CA VAL A 20 -25.02 17.36 -16.02
C VAL A 20 -25.11 17.11 -14.51
N PHE A 21 -24.36 16.14 -14.01
CA PHE A 21 -24.43 15.72 -12.61
C PHE A 21 -23.45 16.47 -11.70
N GLY A 22 -22.37 17.01 -12.26
CA GLY A 22 -21.27 17.64 -11.54
C GLY A 22 -20.13 16.67 -11.20
N ALA A 23 -18.88 17.17 -11.23
CA ALA A 23 -17.67 16.40 -10.90
C ALA A 23 -17.67 15.80 -9.48
N LYS A 24 -18.47 16.36 -8.55
CA LYS A 24 -18.56 15.89 -7.17
C LYS A 24 -19.61 14.81 -6.95
N ARG A 25 -20.68 14.76 -7.76
CA ARG A 25 -21.80 13.84 -7.53
C ARG A 25 -21.57 12.45 -8.09
N LEU A 26 -20.88 12.35 -9.23
CA LEU A 26 -20.50 11.05 -9.80
C LEU A 26 -19.68 10.18 -8.81
N PRO A 27 -18.57 10.67 -8.22
CA PRO A 27 -17.78 9.87 -7.29
C PRO A 27 -18.50 9.61 -5.97
N GLU A 28 -19.34 10.53 -5.52
CA GLU A 28 -20.17 10.35 -4.32
C GLU A 28 -21.17 9.20 -4.49
N MET A 29 -21.90 9.17 -5.61
CA MET A 29 -22.81 8.08 -5.97
C MET A 29 -22.06 6.77 -6.25
N GLY A 30 -20.90 6.84 -6.91
CA GLY A 30 -20.05 5.66 -7.13
C GLY A 30 -19.55 5.04 -5.84
N ARG A 31 -19.21 5.85 -4.82
CA ARG A 31 -18.80 5.36 -3.50
C ARG A 31 -19.92 4.65 -2.75
N SER A 32 -21.16 5.16 -2.79
CA SER A 32 -22.30 4.49 -2.14
C SER A 32 -22.68 3.20 -2.86
N LEU A 33 -22.74 3.22 -4.20
CA LEU A 33 -22.97 2.04 -5.03
C LEU A 33 -21.88 1.00 -4.86
N GLY A 34 -20.61 1.40 -4.79
CA GLY A 34 -19.47 0.50 -4.61
C GLY A 34 -19.49 -0.21 -3.26
N LYS A 35 -19.89 0.47 -2.19
CA LYS A 35 -20.09 -0.16 -0.86
C LYS A 35 -21.20 -1.20 -0.90
N GLY A 36 -22.36 -0.86 -1.46
CA GLY A 36 -23.48 -1.80 -1.61
C GLY A 36 -23.14 -2.99 -2.51
N MET A 37 -22.40 -2.76 -3.59
CA MET A 37 -21.93 -3.83 -4.49
C MET A 37 -20.92 -4.75 -3.80
N ARG A 38 -20.04 -4.19 -2.95
CA ARG A 38 -19.11 -4.98 -2.14
C ARG A 38 -19.86 -5.87 -1.16
N GLU A 39 -20.77 -5.31 -0.38
CA GLU A 39 -21.61 -6.07 0.58
C GLU A 39 -22.48 -7.13 -0.12
N PHE A 40 -23.03 -6.79 -1.29
CA PHE A 40 -23.79 -7.73 -2.13
C PHE A 40 -22.91 -8.88 -2.62
N LYS A 41 -21.73 -8.57 -3.16
CA LYS A 41 -20.75 -9.59 -3.59
C LYS A 41 -20.32 -10.46 -2.42
N ASP A 42 -20.02 -9.86 -1.27
CA ASP A 42 -19.57 -10.58 -0.07
C ASP A 42 -20.66 -11.54 0.45
N SER A 43 -21.93 -11.16 0.34
CA SER A 43 -23.08 -12.00 0.69
C SER A 43 -23.34 -13.13 -0.33
N VAL A 44 -23.10 -12.87 -1.62
CA VAL A 44 -23.35 -13.83 -2.71
C VAL A 44 -22.20 -14.83 -2.87
N THR A 45 -20.95 -14.39 -2.65
CA THR A 45 -19.75 -15.21 -2.84
C THR A 45 -19.38 -16.05 -1.61
N GLY A 46 -19.98 -15.79 -0.45
CA GLY A 46 -19.61 -16.47 0.80
C GLY A 46 -18.33 -15.88 1.39
N ALA A 47 -18.31 -15.73 2.71
CA ALA A 47 -17.42 -14.85 3.46
C ALA A 47 -15.95 -15.31 3.59
N ASP A 48 -15.26 -15.62 2.50
CA ASP A 48 -13.87 -16.13 2.58
C ASP A 48 -12.78 -15.18 2.06
N GLU A 49 -13.09 -14.08 1.37
CA GLU A 49 -12.05 -13.20 0.80
C GLU A 49 -12.13 -11.77 1.37
N ALA A 50 -11.83 -11.65 2.66
CA ALA A 50 -11.60 -10.36 3.32
C ALA A 50 -10.27 -9.73 2.85
N MET A 51 -10.16 -9.34 1.58
CA MET A 51 -9.02 -8.55 1.12
C MET A 51 -9.18 -7.09 1.57
N ALA A 52 -8.31 -6.76 2.53
CA ALA A 52 -7.70 -5.47 2.83
C ALA A 52 -8.10 -4.33 1.88
N THR A 53 -8.96 -3.43 2.36
CA THR A 53 -8.93 -2.04 1.89
C THR A 53 -8.73 -1.16 3.11
N THR A 54 -7.46 -0.87 3.38
CA THR A 54 -7.02 0.12 4.34
C THR A 54 -7.72 1.44 4.03
N PRO A 55 -8.43 2.07 4.98
CA PRO A 55 -8.95 3.42 4.79
C PRO A 55 -7.79 4.39 4.53
N MET A 56 -7.58 4.75 3.27
CA MET A 56 -6.62 5.79 2.84
C MET A 56 -7.16 7.18 3.15
N ASP A 57 -7.57 7.43 4.40
CA ASP A 57 -8.00 8.75 4.87
C ASP A 57 -7.61 9.02 6.34
N GLN A 58 -6.69 8.23 6.91
CA GLN A 58 -6.07 8.55 8.19
C GLN A 58 -4.55 8.54 8.04
N VAL A 59 -4.00 9.67 7.62
CA VAL A 59 -2.61 10.03 7.91
C VAL A 59 -2.62 10.95 9.14
N PRO A 60 -2.60 10.45 10.38
CA PRO A 60 -1.97 11.19 11.47
C PRO A 60 -0.48 11.25 11.15
N HIS A 61 -0.04 12.42 10.68
CA HIS A 61 1.36 12.75 10.54
C HIS A 61 1.94 12.98 11.94
N GLU A 62 2.29 11.91 12.65
CA GLU A 62 3.18 11.98 13.79
C GLU A 62 4.37 11.07 13.50
N LEU A 63 5.44 11.65 12.96
CA LEU A 63 6.79 11.08 13.06
C LEU A 63 7.30 11.38 14.47
N PRO A 64 7.62 10.38 15.31
CA PRO A 64 8.61 10.57 16.36
C PRO A 64 9.99 10.58 15.71
N PRO A 65 10.76 11.68 15.77
CA PRO A 65 12.20 11.62 15.53
C PRO A 65 12.88 10.85 16.67
N GLU A 66 14.01 10.22 16.34
CA GLU A 66 14.91 9.40 17.19
C GLU A 66 14.55 7.93 17.41
N LEU A 67 15.24 7.06 16.67
CA LEU A 67 15.79 5.84 17.24
C LEU A 67 17.32 5.89 17.17
N PRO A 68 18.04 5.68 18.30
CA PRO A 68 19.49 5.74 18.37
C PRO A 68 20.13 4.67 17.48
N SER A 69 21.20 5.04 16.78
CA SER A 69 22.11 4.12 16.10
C SER A 69 22.71 3.13 17.10
N ALA A 70 22.09 1.96 17.24
CA ALA A 70 22.69 0.84 17.97
C ALA A 70 23.70 0.13 17.04
N PRO A 71 24.93 -0.14 17.54
CA PRO A 71 26.09 -0.43 16.71
C PRO A 71 26.08 -1.87 16.19
N GLU A 72 26.38 -2.08 14.91
CA GLU A 72 26.69 -3.39 14.32
C GLU A 72 28.00 -3.95 14.89
N PRO A 73 28.00 -5.15 15.52
CA PRO A 73 29.23 -5.77 15.95
C PRO A 73 29.21 -7.28 15.64
N ARG A 74 29.52 -7.68 14.40
CA ARG A 74 30.18 -8.97 14.16
C ARG A 74 30.87 -9.01 12.79
N ALA A 75 31.93 -8.22 12.65
CA ALA A 75 33.02 -8.58 11.76
C ALA A 75 33.83 -9.70 12.46
N GLU A 76 33.56 -10.96 12.12
CA GLU A 76 34.50 -12.06 12.38
C GLU A 76 35.40 -12.23 11.16
N PRO A 77 36.69 -11.85 11.29
CA PRO A 77 37.75 -12.68 10.74
C PRO A 77 38.94 -12.67 11.71
N ARG A 78 39.04 -13.68 12.58
CA ARG A 78 40.30 -13.97 13.28
C ARG A 78 40.36 -15.45 13.65
N SER A 79 40.62 -16.27 12.64
CA SER A 79 41.13 -17.62 12.80
C SER A 79 42.29 -17.78 11.84
N GLU A 80 43.36 -17.05 12.07
CA GLU A 80 44.65 -17.29 11.41
C GLU A 80 45.76 -16.58 12.19
N ALA A 81 46.91 -17.25 12.24
CA ALA A 81 48.20 -16.79 12.75
C ALA A 81 48.27 -16.66 14.28
N GLU A 82 48.87 -17.65 14.95
CA GLU A 82 50.33 -17.76 15.15
C GLU A 82 50.65 -17.17 16.53
N ASP A 83 51.11 -18.00 17.45
CA ASP A 83 52.51 -18.41 17.55
C ASP A 83 53.29 -17.37 18.36
N ALA A 84 54.12 -17.91 19.24
CA ALA A 84 54.99 -17.14 20.11
C ALA A 84 54.20 -16.29 21.12
N GLU A 85 54.71 -15.91 22.25
CA GLU A 85 56.07 -15.84 22.69
C GLU A 85 55.87 -15.69 24.19
N ARG A 86 56.36 -16.66 24.95
CA ARG A 86 57.19 -16.45 26.13
C ARG A 86 56.72 -15.47 27.20
N GLU A 87 57.25 -15.79 28.36
CA GLU A 87 57.90 -14.80 29.20
C GLU A 87 57.04 -14.16 30.29
N THR A 88 57.52 -14.47 31.49
CA THR A 88 57.44 -13.65 32.70
C THR A 88 56.14 -13.79 33.48
N VAL A 89 56.10 -14.57 34.55
CA VAL A 89 56.84 -14.35 35.80
C VAL A 89 56.55 -12.96 36.35
N ARG A 90 55.52 -12.83 37.18
CA ARG A 90 55.65 -12.43 38.59
C ARG A 90 54.32 -12.50 39.31
#